data_AF-T0I8J5-F1
#
_entry.id   AF-T0I8J5-F1
#
_cell.length_a   1.000
_cell.length_b   1.000
_cell.length_c   1.000
_cell.angle_alpha   90.00
_cell.angle_beta   90.00
_cell.angle_gamma   90.00
#
_symmetry.space_group_name_H-M   'P 1'
#
loop_
_entity.id
_entity.type
_entity.pdbx_description
1 polymer ?
#
loop_
_entity_poly.entity_id
_entity_poly.type
_entity_poly.pdbx_seq_one_letter_code
_entity_poly.pdbx_strand_id
1 'polypeptide(L)' 'MTILQDIEKLVARLAPEPVCDDCITQRLGLSVLHHADFQTRELVGTNGFVRSKDACSLCGETKLVIRRH' A
#
# COMPACT_ATOMS: atom_id res chain seq x y z
N MET A 1 14.92 -2.80 10.58
CA MET A 1 13.53 -2.47 10.18
C MET A 1 13.50 -2.52 8.66
N THR A 2 12.64 -3.34 8.07
CA THR A 2 12.53 -3.44 6.60
C THR A 2 11.38 -2.58 6.11
N ILE A 3 11.52 -2.00 4.92
CA ILE A 3 10.47 -1.18 4.29
C ILE A 3 9.13 -1.95 4.21
N LEU A 4 9.20 -3.27 4.02
CA LEU A 4 8.03 -4.15 4.02
C LEU A 4 7.21 -4.07 5.32
N GLN A 5 7.89 -4.04 6.49
CA GLN A 5 7.24 -3.93 7.80
C GLN A 5 6.60 -2.55 8.01
N ASP A 6 7.18 -1.49 7.45
CA ASP A 6 6.63 -0.14 7.53
C ASP A 6 5.38 0.02 6.65
N ILE A 7 5.41 -0.56 5.44
CA ILE A 7 4.23 -0.67 4.58
C ILE A 7 3.13 -1.47 5.30
N GLU A 8 3.47 -2.62 5.88
CA GLU A 8 2.51 -3.45 6.60
C GLU A 8 1.85 -2.71 7.76
N LYS A 9 2.64 -2.01 8.59
CA LYS A 9 2.11 -1.21 9.70
C LYS A 9 1.22 -0.08 9.21
N LEU A 10 1.56 0.57 8.11
CA LEU A 10 0.76 1.65 7.54
C LEU A 10 -0.59 1.11 7.03
N VAL A 11 -0.56 0.07 6.20
CA VAL A 11 -1.80 -0.51 5.64
C VAL A 11 -2.63 -1.18 6.74
N ALA A 12 -2.01 -1.80 7.74
CA ALA A 12 -2.75 -2.35 8.89
C ALA A 12 -3.42 -1.27 9.75
N ARG A 13 -2.85 -0.07 9.84
CA ARG A 13 -3.48 1.08 10.53
C ARG A 13 -4.61 1.70 9.74
N LEU A 14 -4.55 1.63 8.41
CA LEU A 14 -5.58 2.17 7.51
C LEU A 14 -6.65 1.13 7.19
N ALA A 15 -6.41 -0.16 7.44
CA ALA A 15 -7.39 -1.21 7.23
C ALA A 15 -8.68 -0.91 8.03
N PRO A 16 -9.87 -1.12 7.42
CA PRO A 16 -10.14 -1.78 6.13
C PRO A 16 -10.10 -0.86 4.90
N GLU A 17 -9.67 0.39 5.03
CA GLU A 17 -9.71 1.36 3.94
C GLU A 17 -8.67 1.07 2.83
N PRO A 18 -9.07 1.14 1.55
CA PRO A 18 -8.16 0.97 0.42
C PRO A 18 -7.23 2.17 0.22
N VAL A 19 -5.95 1.91 -0.06
CA VAL A 19 -4.93 2.95 -0.25
C VAL A 19 -4.05 2.64 -1.46
N CYS A 20 -3.72 3.65 -2.27
CA CYS A 20 -2.84 3.46 -3.43
C CYS A 20 -1.34 3.51 -3.07
N ASP A 21 -0.52 2.90 -3.92
CA ASP A 21 0.93 2.82 -3.74
C ASP A 21 1.59 4.21 -3.73
N ASP A 22 1.08 5.15 -4.52
CA ASP A 22 1.55 6.54 -4.53
C ASP A 22 1.43 7.17 -3.12
N CYS A 23 0.29 6.99 -2.46
CA CYS A 23 0.05 7.53 -1.13
C CYS A 23 0.87 6.83 -0.06
N ILE A 24 1.06 5.51 -0.18
CA ILE A 24 1.94 4.74 0.72
C ILE A 24 3.38 5.24 0.61
N THR A 25 3.85 5.38 -0.62
CA THR A 25 5.20 5.89 -0.97
C THR A 25 5.40 7.29 -0.39
N GLN A 26 4.44 8.19 -0.59
CA GLN A 26 4.48 9.55 -0.06
C GLN A 26 4.45 9.58 1.48
N ARG A 27 3.59 8.78 2.13
CA ARG A 27 3.46 8.71 3.59
C ARG A 27 4.70 8.14 4.27
N LEU A 28 5.34 7.15 3.64
CA LEU A 28 6.55 6.53 4.15
C LEU A 28 7.82 7.28 3.74
N GLY A 29 7.70 8.35 2.95
CA GLY A 29 8.85 9.08 2.40
C GLY A 29 9.73 8.20 1.51
N LEU A 30 9.17 7.13 0.94
CA LEU A 30 9.86 6.29 -0.02
C LEU A 30 9.99 7.10 -1.30
N SER A 31 11.19 7.24 -1.84
CA SER A 31 11.36 7.83 -3.15
C SER A 31 10.66 6.93 -4.17
N VAL A 32 9.75 7.48 -4.98
CA VAL A 32 9.02 6.82 -6.09
C VAL A 32 9.93 5.96 -6.97
N LEU A 33 11.22 6.31 -7.04
CA LEU A 33 12.26 5.62 -7.79
C LEU A 33 12.72 4.29 -7.20
N HIS A 34 12.38 3.96 -5.96
CA HIS A 34 12.94 2.83 -5.24
C HIS A 34 11.87 2.09 -4.41
N HIS A 35 11.43 0.94 -4.95
CA HIS A 35 10.94 -0.22 -4.20
C HIS A 35 9.47 -0.32 -3.74
N ALA A 36 8.66 0.74 -3.77
CA ALA A 36 7.27 0.60 -3.29
C ALA A 36 6.43 -0.37 -4.14
N ASP A 37 6.43 -0.25 -5.47
CA ASP A 37 5.63 -1.11 -6.38
C ASP A 37 6.05 -2.59 -6.29
N PHE A 38 7.37 -2.84 -6.23
CA PHE A 38 7.93 -4.19 -6.18
C PHE A 38 7.62 -4.88 -4.83
N GLN A 39 7.75 -4.17 -3.71
CA GLN A 39 7.51 -4.72 -2.37
C GLN A 39 6.03 -4.91 -2.06
N THR A 40 5.16 -4.06 -2.58
CA THR A 40 3.71 -4.27 -2.48
C THR A 40 3.21 -5.42 -3.34
N ARG A 41 3.92 -5.80 -4.43
CA ARG A 41 3.62 -7.04 -5.17
C ARG A 41 3.97 -8.29 -4.36
N GLU A 42 5.11 -8.28 -3.66
CA GLU A 42 5.54 -9.36 -2.75
C GLU A 42 4.61 -9.51 -1.53
N LEU A 43 3.89 -8.44 -1.15
CA LEU A 43 2.88 -8.47 -0.09
C LEU A 43 1.55 -9.12 -0.51
N VAL A 44 1.26 -9.21 -1.82
CA VAL A 44 0.05 -9.85 -2.34
C VAL A 44 0.19 -11.36 -2.22
N GLY A 45 -0.63 -11.96 -1.34
CA GLY A 45 -0.67 -13.41 -1.13
C GLY A 45 -0.07 -13.89 0.19
N THR A 46 0.85 -13.13 0.79
CA THR A 46 1.56 -13.58 2.01
C THR A 46 0.90 -13.14 3.31
N ASN A 47 0.31 -11.93 3.37
CA ASN A 47 -0.25 -11.35 4.61
C ASN A 47 -1.73 -10.90 4.53
N GLY A 48 -2.53 -11.47 3.63
CA GLY A 48 -3.95 -11.12 3.51
C GLY A 48 -4.20 -9.74 2.89
N PHE A 49 -3.22 -9.22 2.15
CA PHE A 49 -3.38 -8.02 1.34
C PHE A 49 -3.96 -8.38 -0.02
N VAL A 50 -4.98 -7.62 -0.42
CA VAL A 50 -5.63 -7.74 -1.72
C VAL A 50 -5.42 -6.44 -2.46
N ARG A 51 -4.99 -6.55 -3.73
CA ARG A 51 -4.96 -5.44 -4.66
C ARG A 51 -6.21 -5.46 -5.53
N SER A 52 -6.90 -4.34 -5.58
CA SER A 52 -8.03 -4.11 -6.48
C SER A 52 -7.91 -2.73 -7.10
N LYS A 53 -8.63 -2.49 -8.19
CA LYS A 53 -8.88 -1.12 -8.65
C LYS A 53 -10.06 -0.58 -7.84
N ASP A 54 -9.81 0.44 -7.04
CA ASP A 54 -10.82 1.10 -6.21
C ASP A 54 -10.41 2.55 -5.96
N ALA A 55 -11.31 3.34 -5.37
CA ALA A 55 -10.99 4.69 -4.91
C ALA A 55 -10.06 4.64 -3.70
N CYS A 56 -8.96 5.39 -3.76
CA CYS A 56 -8.06 5.53 -2.61
C CYS A 56 -8.67 6.41 -1.53
N SER A 57 -8.75 5.94 -0.28
CA SER A 57 -9.25 6.75 0.84
C SER A 57 -8.37 7.96 1.18
N LEU A 58 -7.11 8.01 0.71
CA LEU A 58 -6.20 9.12 0.96
C LEU A 58 -6.25 10.21 -0.12
N CYS A 59 -6.32 9.86 -1.39
CA CYS A 59 -6.30 10.83 -2.49
C CYS A 59 -7.60 10.92 -3.29
N GLY A 60 -8.56 10.02 -3.07
CA GLY A 60 -9.85 9.98 -3.78
C GLY A 60 -9.79 9.42 -5.20
N GLU A 61 -8.60 9.27 -5.79
CA GLU A 61 -8.43 8.78 -7.15
C GLU A 61 -8.68 7.27 -7.26
N THR A 62 -9.36 6.85 -8.34
CA THR A 62 -9.52 5.43 -8.67
C THR A 62 -8.24 4.87 -9.28
N LYS A 63 -7.49 4.11 -8.51
CA LYS A 63 -6.20 3.55 -8.90
C LYS A 63 -6.06 2.11 -8.41
N LEU A 64 -4.90 1.50 -8.70
CA LEU A 64 -4.55 0.25 -8.04
C LEU A 64 -4.30 0.55 -6.56
N VAL A 65 -5.16 0.00 -5.71
CA VAL A 65 -5.11 0.16 -4.26
C VAL A 65 -4.82 -1.18 -3.61
N ILE A 66 -4.15 -1.13 -2.46
CA ILE A 66 -3.97 -2.25 -1.56
C ILE A 66 -4.86 -2.05 -0.35
N ARG A 67 -5.54 -3.12 0.06
CA ARG A 67 -6.29 -3.19 1.32
C ARG A 67 -6.02 -4.51 2.00
N ARG A 68 -6.14 -4.54 3.32
CA ARG A 68 -6.11 -5.78 4.09
C ARG A 68 -7.53 -6.34 4.21
N HIS A 69 -7.69 -7.64 3.97
CA HIS A 69 -8.95 -8.36 4.18
C HIS A 69 -9.13 -8.75 5.65
#